data_AF-F1L3N6-F1
#
_entry.id   AF-F1L3N6-F1
#
_cell.length_a   1.000
_cell.length_b   1.000
_cell.length_c   1.000
_cell.angle_alpha   90.00
_cell.angle_beta   90.00
_cell.angle_gamma   90.00
#
_symmetry.space_group_name_H-M   'P 1'
#
loop_
_entity.id
_entity.type
_entity.pdbx_description
1 polymer ?
#
loop_
_entity_poly.entity_id
_entity_poly.type
_entity_poly.pdbx_seq_one_letter_code
_entity_poly.pdbx_strand_id
1 'polypeptide(L)'
;MLTTTSACGVDEVTTFKVKYAGLVQDIRGDIDPSGRTGLLKILDQAKLNGQIKAFSRTRDFAADAVLRVDTCSISVNALENGELLLCVPIHSIASVGFVREECENILPIKIGDISSTNRDLFDLAVVYCGTADIAEKICNILGQCFSQIYKEAASNYELKSTPLKSLTGSSVSPTNNSRPLFMTDSHPDLRAGIHPPDSTSASRSESADDRTDELIKDYMSVLTACLSTQELAEYAALIVRWRDGSMPIIELAQKLSELYGTERIHLLTRMRCLLRNRSREDIDAFDSFVEMLNLSDVASGSS
;
A
#
# COMPACT_ATOMS: atom_id res chain seq x y z
N MET A 1 24.22 -37.54 -7.35
CA MET A 1 24.99 -36.97 -6.22
C MET A 1 25.78 -35.80 -6.77
N LEU A 2 25.63 -34.54 -6.38
CA LEU A 2 24.81 -33.85 -5.40
C LEU A 2 24.38 -32.55 -6.09
N THR A 3 23.09 -32.28 -6.17
CA THR A 3 22.57 -30.97 -6.58
C THR A 3 22.63 -30.10 -5.33
N THR A 4 23.57 -29.16 -5.28
CA THR A 4 23.67 -28.18 -4.21
C THR A 4 22.51 -27.20 -4.35
N THR A 5 21.50 -27.36 -3.51
CA THR A 5 20.45 -26.37 -3.28
C THR A 5 21.09 -25.14 -2.62
N SER A 6 21.30 -24.11 -3.42
CA SER A 6 21.62 -22.76 -2.94
C SER A 6 20.34 -22.16 -2.35
N ALA A 7 20.22 -22.20 -1.04
CA ALA A 7 19.24 -21.42 -0.29
C ALA A 7 19.73 -19.95 -0.24
N CYS A 8 19.29 -19.14 -1.20
CA CYS A 8 19.32 -17.68 -1.11
C CYS A 8 18.04 -17.20 -1.81
N GLY A 9 17.02 -16.86 -1.02
CA GLY A 9 15.77 -16.32 -1.53
C GLY A 9 16.02 -14.93 -2.07
N VAL A 10 16.08 -14.82 -3.39
CA VAL A 10 16.05 -13.54 -4.09
C VAL A 10 14.57 -13.18 -4.21
N ASP A 11 14.15 -12.06 -3.63
CA ASP A 11 12.82 -11.49 -3.82
C ASP A 11 12.57 -11.32 -5.34
N GLU A 12 11.72 -12.18 -5.91
CA GLU A 12 11.49 -12.22 -7.36
C GLU A 12 10.60 -11.03 -7.78
N VAL A 13 11.23 -9.89 -8.07
CA VAL A 13 10.52 -8.71 -8.60
C VAL A 13 10.02 -9.02 -10.00
N THR A 14 8.70 -9.02 -10.19
CA THR A 14 8.08 -9.28 -11.49
C THR A 14 7.67 -7.96 -12.15
N THR A 15 7.95 -7.80 -13.45
CA THR A 15 7.65 -6.57 -14.20
C THR A 15 6.70 -6.82 -15.37
N PHE A 16 5.80 -5.87 -15.62
CA PHE A 16 4.79 -5.93 -16.67
C PHE A 16 4.71 -4.62 -17.44
N LYS A 17 4.76 -4.69 -18.77
CA LYS A 17 4.46 -3.53 -19.63
C LYS A 17 2.94 -3.32 -19.69
N VAL A 18 2.48 -2.16 -19.24
CA VAL A 18 1.06 -1.84 -19.09
C VAL A 18 0.77 -0.43 -19.62
N LYS A 19 -0.51 -0.06 -19.66
CA LYS A 19 -0.88 1.36 -19.67
C LYS A 19 -1.43 1.76 -18.31
N TYR A 20 -0.99 2.89 -17.78
CA TYR A 20 -1.52 3.43 -16.53
C TYR A 20 -2.50 4.56 -16.80
N ALA A 21 -3.77 4.35 -16.43
CA ALA A 21 -4.80 5.35 -16.64
C ALA A 21 -4.71 6.47 -15.58
N GLY A 22 -4.34 6.12 -14.35
CA GLY A 22 -4.29 7.04 -13.21
C GLY A 22 -4.94 6.45 -11.96
N LEU A 23 -5.11 7.32 -10.97
CA LEU A 23 -5.68 7.03 -9.66
C LEU A 23 -7.02 7.75 -9.52
N VAL A 24 -8.07 7.00 -9.19
CA VAL A 24 -9.37 7.57 -8.81
C VAL A 24 -9.44 7.58 -7.29
N GLN A 25 -9.52 8.77 -6.70
CA GLN A 25 -9.43 8.94 -5.25
C GLN A 25 -10.81 9.12 -4.60
N ASP A 26 -10.88 8.87 -3.29
CA ASP A 26 -12.02 9.17 -2.43
C ASP A 26 -13.34 8.52 -2.87
N ILE A 27 -13.27 7.29 -3.38
CA ILE A 27 -14.47 6.55 -3.80
C ILE A 27 -15.22 6.06 -2.57
N ARG A 28 -16.51 6.36 -2.49
CA ARG A 28 -17.40 5.94 -1.41
C ARG A 28 -18.07 4.60 -1.67
N GLY A 29 -18.19 3.81 -0.61
CA GLY A 29 -18.97 2.58 -0.56
C GLY A 29 -18.10 1.34 -0.77
N ASP A 30 -18.74 0.19 -0.91
CA ASP A 30 -18.04 -1.05 -1.23
C ASP A 30 -18.27 -1.41 -2.69
N ILE A 31 -17.17 -1.52 -3.42
CA ILE A 31 -17.16 -2.08 -4.76
C ILE A 31 -16.36 -3.38 -4.77
N ASP A 32 -16.93 -4.38 -5.44
CA ASP A 32 -16.15 -5.52 -5.93
C ASP A 32 -15.33 -5.04 -7.14
N PRO A 33 -13.99 -5.03 -7.10
CA PRO A 33 -13.17 -4.63 -8.24
C PRO A 33 -13.33 -5.57 -9.45
N SER A 34 -13.89 -6.76 -9.28
CA SER A 34 -14.26 -7.65 -10.39
C SER A 34 -15.70 -7.40 -10.90
N GLY A 35 -16.46 -6.58 -10.17
CA GLY A 35 -17.84 -6.21 -10.46
C GLY A 35 -17.95 -5.21 -11.61
N ARG A 36 -18.10 -5.74 -12.83
CA ARG A 36 -18.18 -4.97 -14.08
C ARG A 36 -19.05 -3.72 -14.02
N THR A 37 -20.34 -3.83 -13.67
CA THR A 37 -21.29 -2.71 -13.79
C THR A 37 -20.98 -1.55 -12.85
N GLY A 38 -20.61 -1.84 -11.59
CA GLY A 38 -20.23 -0.81 -10.63
C GLY A 38 -18.93 -0.13 -11.04
N LEU A 39 -17.96 -0.94 -11.48
CA LEU A 39 -16.63 -0.47 -11.82
C LEU A 39 -16.69 0.48 -13.02
N LEU A 40 -17.32 0.06 -14.10
CA LEU A 40 -17.39 0.86 -15.33
C LEU A 40 -18.05 2.21 -15.10
N LYS A 41 -19.08 2.30 -14.24
CA LYS A 41 -19.70 3.59 -13.89
C LYS A 41 -18.72 4.56 -13.23
N ILE A 42 -17.88 4.06 -12.32
CA ILE A 42 -16.84 4.87 -11.67
C ILE A 42 -15.79 5.29 -12.69
N LEU A 43 -15.33 4.36 -13.52
CA LEU A 43 -14.30 4.65 -14.53
C LEU A 43 -14.79 5.65 -15.59
N ASP A 44 -16.04 5.53 -16.04
CA ASP A 44 -16.63 6.46 -17.00
C ASP A 44 -16.73 7.86 -16.41
N GLN A 45 -17.15 7.98 -15.14
CA GLN A 45 -17.18 9.26 -14.45
C GLN A 45 -15.78 9.85 -14.25
N ALA A 46 -14.80 9.02 -13.88
CA ALA A 46 -13.41 9.45 -13.70
C ALA A 46 -12.77 9.91 -15.02
N LYS A 47 -13.07 9.23 -16.14
CA LYS A 47 -12.66 9.65 -17.49
C LYS A 47 -13.29 11.00 -17.86
N LEU A 48 -14.60 11.18 -17.62
CA LEU A 48 -15.31 12.43 -17.89
C LEU A 48 -14.78 13.60 -17.04
N ASN A 49 -14.39 13.33 -15.80
CA ASN A 49 -13.83 14.32 -14.88
C ASN A 49 -12.34 14.59 -15.10
N GLY A 50 -11.68 13.88 -16.03
CA GLY A 50 -10.26 14.03 -16.30
C GLY A 50 -9.33 13.49 -15.19
N GLN A 51 -9.85 12.68 -14.26
CA GLN A 51 -9.05 12.07 -13.20
C GLN A 51 -8.15 10.95 -13.74
N ILE A 52 -8.60 10.24 -14.78
CA ILE A 52 -7.83 9.19 -15.45
C ILE A 52 -7.82 9.38 -16.96
N LYS A 53 -6.71 8.98 -17.58
CA LYS A 53 -6.53 8.96 -19.03
C LYS A 53 -7.46 7.91 -19.65
N ALA A 54 -8.25 8.32 -20.63
CA ALA A 54 -9.06 7.40 -21.40
C ALA A 54 -8.17 6.52 -22.30
N PHE A 55 -8.45 5.22 -22.35
CA PHE A 55 -7.79 4.34 -23.30
C PHE A 55 -8.34 4.61 -24.71
N SER A 56 -7.45 4.95 -25.64
CA SER A 56 -7.85 5.14 -27.03
C SER A 56 -8.12 3.79 -27.67
N ARG A 57 -9.30 3.64 -28.29
CA ARG A 57 -9.87 2.38 -28.82
C ARG A 57 -9.12 1.79 -30.04
N THR A 58 -7.92 2.28 -30.32
CA THR A 58 -7.04 1.80 -31.39
C THR A 58 -6.48 0.43 -31.01
N ARG A 59 -6.53 -0.52 -31.95
CA ARG A 59 -6.11 -1.93 -31.74
C ARG A 59 -4.65 -2.11 -31.31
N ASP A 60 -3.83 -1.08 -31.45
CA ASP A 60 -2.43 -1.11 -31.06
C ASP A 60 -2.27 -0.73 -29.58
N PHE A 61 -2.08 -1.75 -28.74
CA PHE A 61 -1.71 -1.55 -27.34
C PHE A 61 -0.25 -1.08 -27.25
N ALA A 62 -0.05 0.22 -27.08
CA ALA A 62 1.26 0.81 -26.81
C ALA A 62 1.44 1.08 -25.30
N ALA A 63 2.22 0.25 -24.59
CA ALA A 63 2.47 0.45 -23.17
C ALA A 63 3.11 1.82 -22.90
N ASP A 64 2.63 2.53 -21.88
CA ASP A 64 3.15 3.82 -21.42
C ASP A 64 3.77 3.75 -20.01
N ALA A 65 3.66 2.59 -19.36
CA ALA A 65 4.17 2.37 -18.02
C ALA A 65 4.67 0.93 -17.80
N VAL A 66 5.47 0.76 -16.75
CA VAL A 66 5.91 -0.53 -16.22
C VAL A 66 5.31 -0.70 -14.83
N LEU A 67 4.50 -1.73 -14.65
CA LEU A 67 4.05 -2.19 -13.34
C LEU A 67 5.08 -3.17 -12.78
N ARG A 68 5.65 -2.85 -11.64
CA ARG A 68 6.49 -3.72 -10.82
C ARG A 68 5.68 -4.27 -9.66
N VAL A 69 5.82 -5.56 -9.42
CA VAL A 69 5.26 -6.25 -8.26
C VAL A 69 6.41 -6.89 -7.51
N ASP A 70 6.58 -6.46 -6.26
CA ASP A 70 7.50 -7.07 -5.30
C ASP A 70 6.70 -7.71 -4.15
N THR A 71 7.40 -8.26 -3.16
CA THR A 71 6.78 -8.97 -2.03
C THR A 71 6.06 -8.03 -1.04
N CYS A 72 6.43 -6.75 -1.03
CA CYS A 72 6.02 -5.74 -0.05
C CYS A 72 5.18 -4.61 -0.65
N SER A 73 5.32 -4.33 -1.95
CA SER A 73 4.69 -3.23 -2.67
C SER A 73 4.45 -3.53 -4.16
N ILE A 74 3.62 -2.68 -4.76
CA ILE A 74 3.57 -2.49 -6.21
C ILE A 74 4.04 -1.09 -6.54
N SER A 75 4.68 -0.92 -7.68
CA SER A 75 5.05 0.38 -8.24
C SER A 75 4.70 0.47 -9.71
N VAL A 76 4.34 1.67 -10.16
CA VAL A 76 4.09 1.97 -11.57
C VAL A 76 5.01 3.11 -11.96
N ASN A 77 5.87 2.87 -12.94
CA ASN A 77 6.77 3.88 -13.48
C ASN A 77 6.41 4.19 -14.94
N ALA A 78 6.45 5.45 -15.33
CA ALA A 78 6.30 5.87 -16.71
C ALA A 78 7.44 5.30 -17.58
N LEU A 79 7.10 4.81 -18.78
CA LEU A 79 8.08 4.22 -19.70
C LEU A 79 8.97 5.28 -20.36
N GLU A 80 8.49 6.51 -20.50
CA GLU A 80 9.18 7.58 -21.23
C GLU A 80 10.39 8.15 -20.47
N ASN A 81 10.25 8.33 -19.16
CA ASN A 81 11.22 9.03 -18.31
C ASN A 81 11.55 8.26 -17.02
N GLY A 82 10.90 7.11 -16.76
CA GLY A 82 11.09 6.33 -15.54
C GLY A 82 10.40 6.90 -14.30
N GLU A 83 9.63 7.99 -14.43
CA GLU A 83 8.98 8.68 -13.32
C GLU A 83 8.04 7.74 -12.55
N LEU A 84 8.13 7.75 -11.21
CA LEU A 84 7.25 6.97 -10.36
C LEU A 84 5.85 7.60 -10.31
N LEU A 85 4.88 6.91 -10.91
CA LEU A 85 3.49 7.35 -11.02
C LEU A 85 2.62 6.87 -9.84
N LEU A 86 2.97 5.71 -9.27
CA LEU A 86 2.24 5.10 -8.16
C LEU A 86 3.17 4.17 -7.39
N CYS A 87 3.08 4.15 -6.06
CA CYS A 87 3.68 3.13 -5.21
C CYS A 87 2.74 2.80 -4.06
N VAL A 88 2.34 1.53 -3.94
CA VAL A 88 1.34 1.08 -2.98
C VAL A 88 1.86 -0.15 -2.26
N PRO A 89 1.93 -0.14 -0.92
CA PRO A 89 2.26 -1.34 -0.16
C PRO A 89 1.22 -2.44 -0.38
N ILE A 90 1.64 -3.70 -0.50
CA ILE A 90 0.74 -4.84 -0.70
C ILE A 90 -0.30 -4.92 0.42
N HIS A 91 0.08 -4.59 1.67
CA HIS A 91 -0.83 -4.60 2.82
C HIS A 91 -1.91 -3.51 2.78
N SER A 92 -1.76 -2.48 1.94
CA SER A 92 -2.78 -1.45 1.70
C SER A 92 -3.77 -1.84 0.59
N ILE A 93 -3.46 -2.87 -0.19
CA ILE A 93 -4.34 -3.30 -1.29
C ILE A 93 -5.45 -4.17 -0.71
N ALA A 94 -6.69 -3.68 -0.79
CA ALA A 94 -7.86 -4.40 -0.31
C ALA A 94 -8.22 -5.57 -1.25
N SER A 95 -8.08 -5.35 -2.55
CA SER A 95 -8.40 -6.36 -3.58
C SER A 95 -7.93 -5.91 -4.95
N VAL A 96 -7.59 -6.87 -5.81
CA VAL A 96 -7.36 -6.66 -7.25
C VAL A 96 -8.46 -7.36 -8.03
N GLY A 97 -8.92 -6.73 -9.11
CA GLY A 97 -9.91 -7.30 -10.01
C GLY A 97 -9.39 -7.40 -11.44
N PHE A 98 -10.16 -8.08 -12.29
CA PHE A 98 -9.93 -8.09 -13.73
C PHE A 98 -11.27 -8.04 -14.45
N VAL A 99 -11.46 -7.01 -15.29
CA VAL A 99 -12.64 -6.83 -16.13
C VAL A 99 -12.22 -6.75 -17.58
N ARG A 100 -12.77 -7.66 -18.40
CA ARG A 100 -12.53 -7.70 -19.84
C ARG A 100 -13.64 -6.95 -20.58
N GLU A 101 -13.22 -5.95 -21.36
CA GLU A 101 -14.03 -5.26 -22.36
C GLU A 101 -13.60 -5.65 -23.78
N GLU A 102 -14.42 -5.33 -24.78
CA GLU A 102 -14.19 -5.71 -26.18
C GLU A 102 -12.83 -5.27 -26.73
N CYS A 103 -12.24 -4.20 -26.18
CA CYS A 103 -10.93 -3.67 -26.58
C CYS A 103 -9.98 -3.37 -25.40
N GLU A 104 -10.37 -3.66 -24.16
CA GLU A 104 -9.63 -3.26 -22.96
C GLU A 104 -9.57 -4.43 -21.97
N ASN A 105 -8.38 -4.72 -21.45
CA ASN A 105 -8.20 -5.62 -20.29
C ASN A 105 -7.95 -4.75 -19.07
N ILE A 106 -8.99 -4.45 -18.30
CA ILE A 106 -8.95 -3.50 -17.19
C ILE A 106 -8.56 -4.25 -15.91
N LEU A 107 -7.48 -3.81 -15.29
CA LEU A 107 -6.97 -4.30 -14.01
C LEU A 107 -7.14 -3.20 -12.95
N PRO A 108 -8.30 -3.14 -12.27
CA PRO A 108 -8.50 -2.27 -11.13
C PRO A 108 -7.81 -2.80 -9.87
N ILE A 109 -7.08 -1.93 -9.19
CA ILE A 109 -6.43 -2.22 -7.91
C ILE A 109 -7.09 -1.33 -6.85
N LYS A 110 -7.89 -1.95 -5.98
CA LYS A 110 -8.58 -1.28 -4.87
C LYS A 110 -7.61 -1.12 -3.71
N ILE A 111 -7.33 0.13 -3.37
CA ILE A 111 -6.39 0.52 -2.33
C ILE A 111 -7.23 0.98 -1.15
N GLY A 112 -7.20 0.19 -0.07
CA GLY A 112 -7.89 0.51 1.16
C GLY A 112 -7.08 1.53 1.94
N ASP A 113 -7.75 2.57 2.41
CA ASP A 113 -7.15 3.48 3.37
C ASP A 113 -7.09 2.81 4.74
N ILE A 114 -5.88 2.52 5.22
CA ILE A 114 -5.64 1.93 6.55
C ILE A 114 -5.79 2.99 7.66
N SER A 115 -5.95 4.27 7.28
CA SER A 115 -5.89 5.44 8.16
C SER A 115 -7.21 6.17 8.33
N SER A 116 -8.21 5.99 7.45
CA SER A 116 -9.46 6.74 7.51
C SER A 116 -10.28 6.43 8.77
N THR A 117 -10.71 7.49 9.43
CA THR A 117 -11.87 7.48 10.33
C THR A 117 -13.18 7.13 9.61
N ASN A 118 -13.17 7.11 8.27
CA ASN A 118 -14.24 6.65 7.38
C ASN A 118 -13.85 5.34 6.68
N ARG A 119 -14.18 4.19 7.27
CA ARG A 119 -13.96 2.84 6.71
C ARG A 119 -14.60 2.58 5.33
N ASP A 120 -15.26 3.56 4.75
CA ASP A 120 -16.06 3.48 3.53
C ASP A 120 -15.39 4.17 2.33
N LEU A 121 -14.18 4.72 2.49
CA LEU A 121 -13.41 5.35 1.40
C LEU A 121 -12.29 4.44 0.91
N PHE A 122 -12.08 4.42 -0.40
CA PHE A 122 -10.96 3.73 -1.03
C PHE A 122 -10.51 4.46 -2.30
N ASP A 123 -9.26 4.22 -2.67
CA ASP A 123 -8.70 4.68 -3.93
C ASP A 123 -8.66 3.51 -4.93
N LEU A 124 -8.73 3.83 -6.22
CA LEU A 124 -8.70 2.84 -7.29
C LEU A 124 -7.65 3.20 -8.33
N ALA A 125 -6.54 2.45 -8.33
CA ALA A 125 -5.56 2.54 -9.39
C ALA A 125 -6.04 1.74 -10.60
N VAL A 126 -5.99 2.35 -11.78
CA VAL A 126 -6.56 1.78 -13.01
C VAL A 126 -5.44 1.51 -14.01
N VAL A 127 -5.24 0.22 -14.28
CA VAL A 127 -4.22 -0.29 -15.21
C VAL A 127 -4.90 -0.98 -16.37
N TYR A 128 -4.41 -0.80 -17.60
CA TYR A 128 -4.82 -1.57 -18.76
C TYR A 128 -3.71 -2.54 -19.16
N CYS A 129 -4.06 -3.79 -19.41
CA CYS A 129 -3.15 -4.84 -19.86
C CYS A 129 -3.27 -5.11 -21.37
N GLY A 130 -2.15 -5.47 -22.00
CA GLY A 130 -2.13 -5.77 -23.44
C GLY A 130 -2.92 -7.04 -23.79
N THR A 131 -2.94 -8.01 -22.89
CA THR A 131 -3.69 -9.27 -23.04
C THR A 131 -4.36 -9.66 -21.73
N ALA A 132 -5.37 -10.52 -21.84
CA ALA A 132 -5.99 -11.18 -20.71
C ALA A 132 -4.99 -11.97 -19.85
N ASP A 133 -4.10 -12.73 -20.49
CA ASP A 133 -3.12 -13.57 -19.80
C ASP A 133 -2.21 -12.74 -18.88
N ILE A 134 -1.84 -11.52 -19.31
CA ILE A 134 -1.05 -10.60 -18.49
C ILE A 134 -1.84 -10.17 -17.26
N ALA A 135 -3.11 -9.77 -17.42
CA ALA A 135 -3.96 -9.36 -16.31
C ALA A 135 -4.16 -10.52 -15.31
N GLU A 136 -4.46 -11.72 -15.80
CA GLU A 136 -4.62 -12.93 -14.98
C GLU A 136 -3.33 -13.28 -14.23
N LYS A 137 -2.17 -13.16 -14.88
CA LYS A 137 -0.87 -13.39 -14.24
C LYS A 137 -0.60 -12.37 -13.12
N ILE A 138 -0.91 -11.10 -13.32
CA ILE A 138 -0.77 -10.06 -12.28
C ILE A 138 -1.69 -10.37 -11.10
N CYS A 139 -2.97 -10.68 -11.35
CA CYS A 139 -3.91 -11.07 -10.29
C CYS A 139 -3.41 -12.28 -9.47
N ASN A 140 -2.85 -13.28 -10.14
CA ASN A 140 -2.31 -14.47 -9.48
C ASN A 140 -1.11 -14.15 -8.58
N ILE A 141 -0.17 -13.34 -9.05
CA ILE A 141 1.01 -12.94 -8.27
C ILE A 141 0.57 -12.13 -7.04
N LEU A 142 -0.29 -11.13 -7.23
CA LEU A 142 -0.80 -10.34 -6.10
C LEU A 142 -1.59 -11.19 -5.11
N GLY A 143 -2.39 -12.14 -5.58
CA GLY A 143 -3.08 -13.12 -4.72
C GLY A 143 -2.11 -13.97 -3.89
N GLN A 144 -0.96 -14.33 -4.45
CA GLN A 144 0.12 -15.02 -3.72
C GLN A 144 0.76 -14.10 -2.68
N CYS A 145 1.08 -12.85 -3.03
CA CYS A 145 1.63 -11.87 -2.09
C CYS A 145 0.69 -11.65 -0.90
N PHE A 146 -0.63 -11.48 -1.16
CA PHE A 146 -1.62 -11.37 -0.09
C PHE A 146 -1.62 -12.60 0.82
N SER A 147 -1.64 -13.79 0.23
CA SER A 147 -1.64 -15.05 0.99
C SER A 147 -0.41 -15.20 1.88
N GLN A 148 0.74 -14.72 1.44
CA GLN A 148 1.99 -14.76 2.21
C GLN A 148 1.92 -13.81 3.42
N ILE A 149 1.50 -12.56 3.20
CA ILE A 149 1.37 -11.57 4.27
C ILE A 149 0.36 -12.02 5.33
N TYR A 150 -0.78 -12.60 4.92
CA TYR A 150 -1.76 -13.12 5.87
C TYR A 150 -1.21 -14.28 6.71
N LYS A 151 -0.41 -15.18 6.12
CA LYS A 151 0.25 -16.27 6.85
C LYS A 151 1.28 -15.76 7.85
N GLU A 152 2.08 -14.77 7.45
CA GLU A 152 3.08 -14.15 8.32
C GLU A 152 2.44 -13.39 9.48
N ALA A 153 1.38 -12.64 9.21
CA ALA A 153 0.61 -11.94 10.24
C ALA A 153 -0.02 -12.91 11.26
N ALA A 154 -0.58 -14.03 10.79
CA ALA A 154 -1.12 -15.08 11.65
C ALA A 154 -0.02 -15.75 12.50
N SER A 155 1.14 -16.05 11.90
CA SER A 155 2.27 -16.67 12.60
C SER A 155 2.88 -15.73 13.67
N ASN A 156 2.93 -14.43 13.40
CA ASN A 156 3.37 -13.42 14.37
C ASN A 156 2.39 -13.26 15.55
N TYR A 157 1.10 -13.52 15.34
CA TYR A 157 0.10 -13.53 16.41
C TYR A 157 0.25 -14.76 17.32
N GLU A 158 0.56 -15.93 16.76
CA GLU A 158 0.83 -17.16 17.54
C GLU A 158 2.09 -17.04 18.40
N LEU A 159 3.16 -16.38 17.92
CA LEU A 159 4.35 -16.16 18.73
C LEU A 159 4.11 -15.22 19.93
N LYS A 160 3.28 -14.18 19.74
CA LYS A 160 2.91 -13.21 20.79
C LYS A 160 1.91 -13.74 21.80
N SER A 161 1.24 -14.86 21.53
CA SER A 161 0.23 -15.48 22.40
C SER A 161 0.77 -16.68 23.21
N THR A 162 2.09 -16.79 23.37
CA THR A 162 2.67 -17.78 24.30
C THR A 162 2.22 -17.47 25.75
N PRO A 163 1.46 -18.36 26.42
CA PRO A 163 1.03 -18.13 27.80
C PRO A 163 2.22 -18.27 28.74
N LEU A 164 2.34 -17.32 29.66
CA LEU A 164 3.21 -17.39 30.83
C LEU A 164 3.01 -18.75 31.52
N LYS A 165 4.01 -19.65 31.42
CA LYS A 165 3.99 -20.93 32.13
C LYS A 165 4.02 -20.66 33.63
N SER A 166 2.91 -20.98 34.27
CA SER A 166 2.74 -21.15 35.70
C SER A 166 3.83 -22.04 36.30
N LEU A 167 4.43 -21.58 37.40
CA LEU A 167 5.05 -22.45 38.39
C LEU A 167 4.04 -22.71 39.52
N THR A 168 4.08 -23.94 40.03
CA THR A 168 3.26 -24.54 41.11
C THR A 168 1.86 -24.95 40.65
N GLY A 169 1.40 -26.20 40.76
CA GLY A 169 1.88 -27.38 41.48
C GLY A 169 0.66 -28.04 42.15
N SER A 170 0.45 -29.34 41.89
CA SER A 170 -0.61 -30.22 42.44
C SER A 170 -2.02 -30.03 41.83
N SER A 171 -2.91 -31.01 41.72
CA SER A 171 -2.94 -32.49 41.68
C SER A 171 -4.43 -32.87 41.58
N VAL A 172 -4.73 -34.10 41.14
CA VAL A 172 -5.99 -34.87 41.21
C VAL A 172 -7.19 -34.57 40.27
N SER A 173 -7.25 -35.40 39.22
CA SER A 173 -8.34 -36.35 38.87
C SER A 173 -9.67 -35.91 38.22
N PRO A 174 -10.31 -36.83 37.44
CA PRO A 174 -11.14 -36.50 36.27
C PRO A 174 -12.64 -36.87 36.45
N THR A 175 -13.54 -36.22 35.70
CA THR A 175 -14.79 -36.81 35.16
C THR A 175 -15.67 -35.72 34.53
N ASN A 176 -16.06 -35.89 33.26
CA ASN A 176 -17.44 -36.22 32.84
C ASN A 176 -17.79 -35.61 31.47
N ASN A 177 -18.26 -36.47 30.57
CA ASN A 177 -18.85 -36.14 29.28
C ASN A 177 -20.14 -35.34 29.44
N SER A 178 -20.39 -34.34 28.60
CA SER A 178 -21.74 -33.92 28.12
C SER A 178 -21.64 -32.87 26.99
N ARG A 179 -21.84 -33.29 25.73
CA ARG A 179 -22.68 -32.56 24.73
C ARG A 179 -24.14 -33.05 24.95
N PRO A 180 -25.24 -32.42 24.45
CA PRO A 180 -25.38 -31.49 23.30
C PRO A 180 -26.52 -30.40 23.36
N LEU A 181 -26.57 -29.55 22.31
CA LEU A 181 -27.74 -29.04 21.51
C LEU A 181 -28.89 -28.14 22.08
N PHE A 182 -29.10 -27.02 21.34
CA PHE A 182 -30.34 -26.41 20.77
C PHE A 182 -31.49 -25.87 21.66
N MET A 183 -31.88 -24.60 21.41
CA MET A 183 -33.25 -24.04 21.16
C MET A 183 -33.18 -22.49 21.22
N THR A 184 -33.33 -21.74 20.13
CA THR A 184 -34.58 -21.08 19.62
C THR A 184 -35.58 -20.64 20.71
N ASP A 185 -35.83 -19.33 20.85
CA ASP A 185 -37.15 -18.72 20.60
C ASP A 185 -37.07 -17.18 20.54
N SER A 186 -38.18 -16.55 20.16
CA SER A 186 -38.30 -15.40 19.29
C SER A 186 -39.22 -14.31 19.88
N HIS A 187 -39.07 -13.06 19.40
CA HIS A 187 -40.09 -11.98 19.29
C HIS A 187 -40.53 -11.16 20.55
N PRO A 188 -41.23 -10.01 20.42
CA PRO A 188 -40.95 -8.80 19.60
C PRO A 188 -41.35 -7.42 20.26
N ASP A 189 -40.99 -6.32 19.57
CA ASP A 189 -41.66 -5.00 19.40
C ASP A 189 -42.33 -4.20 20.55
N LEU A 190 -41.90 -2.92 20.68
CA LEU A 190 -42.79 -1.79 20.96
C LEU A 190 -42.38 -0.53 20.16
N ARG A 191 -43.39 0.19 19.68
CA ARG A 191 -43.40 1.16 18.57
C ARG A 191 -43.57 2.61 19.07
N ALA A 192 -43.11 3.54 18.23
CA ALA A 192 -43.67 4.88 17.94
C ALA A 192 -43.26 6.10 18.80
N GLY A 193 -42.70 7.10 18.10
CA GLY A 193 -42.64 8.52 18.47
C GLY A 193 -42.13 9.36 17.28
N ILE A 194 -42.99 10.20 16.72
CA ILE A 194 -42.82 11.04 15.52
C ILE A 194 -42.23 12.41 15.93
N HIS A 195 -41.26 12.97 15.18
CA HIS A 195 -41.17 14.36 14.64
C HIS A 195 -39.71 14.77 14.28
N PRO A 196 -39.48 15.53 13.18
CA PRO A 196 -38.16 16.00 12.71
C PRO A 196 -37.83 17.43 13.22
N PRO A 197 -36.57 17.89 13.07
CA PRO A 197 -36.36 19.10 12.25
C PRO A 197 -35.05 19.14 11.43
N ASP A 198 -35.15 19.85 10.30
CA ASP A 198 -34.04 20.39 9.50
C ASP A 198 -33.15 21.36 10.29
N SER A 199 -31.84 21.34 10.03
CA SER A 199 -31.04 22.50 9.58
C SER A 199 -29.58 22.43 10.03
N THR A 200 -28.71 22.84 9.10
CA THR A 200 -27.44 23.57 9.31
C THR A 200 -26.16 22.77 9.06
N SER A 201 -25.45 23.31 8.06
CA SER A 201 -24.07 23.07 7.67
C SER A 201 -23.09 22.79 8.82
N ALA A 202 -22.23 21.80 8.62
CA ALA A 202 -20.89 21.83 9.16
C ALA A 202 -19.90 21.64 8.01
N SER A 203 -19.43 22.75 7.45
CA SER A 203 -18.14 22.81 6.77
C SER A 203 -17.09 22.32 7.76
N ARG A 204 -16.62 21.08 7.62
CA ARG A 204 -15.41 20.64 8.29
C ARG A 204 -14.25 21.18 7.46
N SER A 205 -13.66 22.25 7.97
CA SER A 205 -12.38 22.73 7.49
C SER A 205 -11.34 21.67 7.88
N GLU A 206 -10.98 20.81 6.95
CA GLU A 206 -9.85 19.87 7.09
C GLU A 206 -8.59 20.72 7.17
N SER A 207 -8.08 20.93 8.38
CA SER A 207 -6.86 21.70 8.60
C SER A 207 -5.68 21.00 7.94
N ALA A 208 -4.79 21.76 7.28
CA ALA A 208 -3.59 21.24 6.62
C ALA A 208 -2.65 20.44 7.55
N ASP A 209 -2.82 20.57 8.87
CA ASP A 209 -2.15 19.77 9.90
C ASP A 209 -2.57 18.29 9.86
N ASP A 210 -3.87 18.00 9.67
CA ASP A 210 -4.41 16.62 9.69
C ASP A 210 -3.81 15.79 8.54
N ARG A 211 -3.74 16.40 7.34
CA ARG A 211 -3.07 15.84 6.16
C ARG A 211 -1.57 15.64 6.33
N THR A 212 -0.92 16.42 7.21
CA THR A 212 0.53 16.33 7.42
C THR A 212 0.85 15.16 8.36
N ASP A 213 0.06 14.98 9.40
CA ASP A 213 0.18 13.85 10.32
C ASP A 213 -0.09 12.51 9.62
N GLU A 214 -1.02 12.49 8.67
CA GLU A 214 -1.31 11.33 7.80
C GLU A 214 -0.09 10.94 6.94
N LEU A 215 0.54 11.90 6.24
CA LEU A 215 1.73 11.63 5.43
C LEU A 215 2.90 11.09 6.26
N ILE A 216 3.07 11.59 7.48
CA ILE A 216 4.11 11.12 8.41
C ILE A 216 3.81 9.69 8.85
N LYS A 217 2.55 9.38 9.17
CA LYS A 217 2.12 8.03 9.57
C LYS A 217 2.31 7.02 8.44
N ASP A 218 1.97 7.38 7.22
CA ASP A 218 2.18 6.53 6.04
C ASP A 218 3.65 6.25 5.78
N TYR A 219 4.49 7.28 5.91
CA TYR A 219 5.93 7.11 5.78
C TYR A 219 6.49 6.19 6.86
N MET A 220 6.06 6.33 8.12
CA MET A 220 6.47 5.44 9.21
C MET A 220 6.00 4.00 8.99
N SER A 221 4.79 3.80 8.46
CA SER A 221 4.29 2.46 8.10
C SER A 221 5.21 1.77 7.09
N VAL A 222 5.56 2.48 6.00
CA VAL A 222 6.46 1.94 4.97
C VAL A 222 7.85 1.67 5.52
N LEU A 223 8.41 2.57 6.33
CA LEU A 223 9.69 2.32 7.00
C LEU A 223 9.66 1.03 7.82
N THR A 224 8.61 0.81 8.61
CA THR A 224 8.49 -0.41 9.44
C THR A 224 8.26 -1.69 8.64
N ALA A 225 7.78 -1.58 7.40
CA ALA A 225 7.63 -2.72 6.48
C ALA A 225 8.93 -3.01 5.70
N CYS A 226 9.73 -1.99 5.40
CA CYS A 226 10.90 -2.10 4.54
C CYS A 226 12.23 -2.25 5.30
N LEU A 227 12.27 -1.94 6.60
CA LEU A 227 13.46 -1.97 7.43
C LEU A 227 13.34 -3.02 8.54
N SER A 228 14.43 -3.74 8.80
CA SER A 228 14.56 -4.63 9.96
C SER A 228 14.55 -3.85 11.28
N THR A 229 14.35 -4.54 12.41
CA THR A 229 14.39 -3.93 13.74
C THR A 229 15.71 -3.19 14.03
N GLN A 230 16.83 -3.72 13.52
CA GLN A 230 18.14 -3.07 13.68
C GLN A 230 18.23 -1.79 12.83
N GLU A 231 17.84 -1.86 11.56
CA GLU A 231 17.83 -0.70 10.66
C GLU A 231 16.85 0.39 11.14
N LEU A 232 15.71 0.01 11.72
CA LEU A 232 14.78 0.96 12.34
C LEU A 232 15.39 1.66 13.55
N ALA A 233 16.20 0.97 14.35
CA ALA A 233 16.92 1.57 15.47
C ALA A 233 17.98 2.56 14.97
N GLU A 234 18.71 2.21 13.91
CA GLU A 234 19.68 3.08 13.26
C GLU A 234 19.00 4.31 12.63
N TYR A 235 17.89 4.12 11.92
CA TYR A 235 17.03 5.18 11.40
C TYR A 235 16.59 6.14 12.52
N ALA A 236 16.06 5.61 13.62
CA ALA A 236 15.61 6.43 14.74
C ALA A 236 16.74 7.26 15.34
N ALA A 237 17.95 6.68 15.47
CA ALA A 237 19.12 7.40 15.94
C ALA A 237 19.52 8.56 15.00
N LEU A 238 19.45 8.34 13.68
CA LEU A 238 19.71 9.38 12.68
C LEU A 238 18.69 10.52 12.76
N ILE A 239 17.40 10.19 12.88
CA ILE A 239 16.32 11.20 13.01
C ILE A 239 16.47 12.02 14.30
N VAL A 240 16.84 11.40 15.42
CA VAL A 240 17.08 12.11 16.69
C VAL A 240 18.24 13.10 16.55
N ARG A 241 19.38 12.67 15.99
CA ARG A 241 20.56 13.52 15.77
C ARG A 241 20.33 14.65 14.78
N TRP A 242 19.41 14.48 13.83
CA TRP A 242 19.01 15.56 12.94
C TRP A 242 18.06 16.55 13.62
N ARG A 243 17.10 16.05 14.42
CA ARG A 243 16.15 16.89 15.16
C ARG A 243 16.79 17.72 16.25
N ASP A 244 17.85 17.22 16.89
CA ASP A 244 18.61 17.96 17.90
C ASP A 244 19.63 18.95 17.30
N GLY A 245 19.76 18.98 15.97
CA GLY A 245 20.65 19.88 15.24
C GLY A 245 22.11 19.42 15.15
N SER A 246 22.44 18.23 15.66
CA SER A 246 23.79 17.66 15.61
C SER A 246 24.18 17.11 14.22
N MET A 247 23.24 17.11 13.26
CA MET A 247 23.44 16.58 11.92
C MET A 247 22.74 17.45 10.87
N PRO A 248 23.45 17.94 9.83
CA PRO A 248 22.85 18.68 8.73
C PRO A 248 22.04 17.75 7.80
N ILE A 249 21.09 18.32 7.06
CA ILE A 249 20.12 17.56 6.24
C ILE A 249 20.79 16.71 5.15
N ILE A 250 21.89 17.18 4.55
CA ILE A 250 22.62 16.42 3.53
C ILE A 250 23.35 15.22 4.12
N GLU A 251 23.94 15.37 5.31
CA GLU A 251 24.58 14.25 6.01
C GLU A 251 23.56 13.19 6.42
N LEU A 252 22.37 13.63 6.87
CA LEU A 252 21.25 12.74 7.14
C LEU A 252 20.80 12.00 5.88
N ALA A 253 20.62 12.71 4.76
CA ALA A 253 20.17 12.12 3.50
C ALA A 253 21.19 11.08 2.99
N GLN A 254 22.48 11.35 3.13
CA GLN A 254 23.54 10.40 2.81
C GLN A 254 23.48 9.17 3.72
N LYS A 255 23.41 9.34 5.05
CA LYS A 255 23.33 8.22 5.99
C LYS A 255 22.09 7.36 5.78
N LEU A 256 20.96 7.98 5.45
CA LEU A 256 19.74 7.27 5.10
C LEU A 256 19.85 6.55 3.76
N SER A 257 20.49 7.14 2.76
CA SER A 257 20.75 6.45 1.48
C SER A 257 21.62 5.20 1.67
N GLU A 258 22.63 5.25 2.54
CA GLU A 258 23.46 4.11 2.92
C GLU A 258 22.65 3.03 3.66
N LEU A 259 21.79 3.44 4.60
CA LEU A 259 20.92 2.55 5.37
C LEU A 259 19.88 1.85 4.47
N TYR A 260 19.28 2.59 3.53
CA TYR A 260 18.25 2.05 2.65
C TYR A 260 18.85 1.16 1.56
N GLY A 261 20.05 1.49 1.09
CA GLY A 261 20.64 0.85 -0.07
C GLY A 261 19.91 1.20 -1.37
N THR A 262 20.37 0.65 -2.48
CA THR A 262 19.87 0.94 -3.83
C THR A 262 18.40 0.54 -4.00
N GLU A 263 18.00 -0.63 -3.49
CA GLU A 263 16.64 -1.18 -3.64
C GLU A 263 15.56 -0.34 -2.95
N ARG A 264 15.90 0.37 -1.87
CA ARG A 264 14.96 1.12 -1.03
C ARG A 264 15.19 2.63 -1.06
N ILE A 265 15.96 3.13 -2.03
CA ILE A 265 16.33 4.55 -2.11
C ILE A 265 15.10 5.46 -2.25
N HIS A 266 14.00 4.94 -2.81
CA HIS A 266 12.71 5.61 -2.92
C HIS A 266 12.11 6.04 -1.57
N LEU A 267 12.52 5.41 -0.45
CA LEU A 267 12.12 5.82 0.89
C LEU A 267 12.64 7.21 1.24
N LEU A 268 13.77 7.61 0.66
CA LEU A 268 14.34 8.94 0.85
C LEU A 268 13.42 10.03 0.28
N THR A 269 12.81 9.79 -0.89
CA THR A 269 11.82 10.72 -1.47
C THR A 269 10.62 10.93 -0.56
N ARG A 270 10.17 9.87 0.14
CA ARG A 270 9.04 9.95 1.09
C ARG A 270 9.37 10.68 2.38
N MET A 271 10.66 10.72 2.77
CA MET A 271 11.13 11.47 3.94
C MET A 271 10.85 12.97 3.82
N ARG A 272 10.65 13.50 2.61
CA ARG A 272 10.28 14.89 2.35
C ARG A 272 9.12 15.39 3.22
N CYS A 273 8.16 14.52 3.58
CA CYS A 273 7.07 14.89 4.48
C CYS A 273 7.54 15.40 5.86
N LEU A 274 8.69 14.93 6.35
CA LEU A 274 9.30 15.35 7.61
C LEU A 274 9.97 16.73 7.55
N LEU A 275 10.22 17.26 6.35
CA LEU A 275 10.99 18.49 6.15
C LEU A 275 10.13 19.76 6.10
N ARG A 276 8.80 19.64 6.23
CA ARG A 276 7.85 20.73 5.98
C ARG A 276 8.04 21.97 6.86
N ASN A 277 8.61 21.79 8.06
CA ASN A 277 8.89 22.87 9.02
C ASN A 277 10.35 23.37 8.97
N ARG A 278 11.09 23.03 7.91
CA ARG A 278 12.50 23.42 7.74
C ARG A 278 12.64 24.62 6.80
N SER A 279 13.85 25.18 6.75
CA SER A 279 14.17 26.28 5.86
C SER A 279 14.05 25.84 4.39
N ARG A 280 13.76 26.79 3.51
CA ARG A 280 13.66 26.52 2.08
C ARG A 280 14.99 26.02 1.50
N GLU A 281 16.09 26.53 2.04
CA GLU A 281 17.44 26.11 1.66
C GLU A 281 17.72 24.64 2.03
N ASP A 282 17.27 24.18 3.20
CA ASP A 282 17.39 22.76 3.60
C ASP A 282 16.56 21.85 2.68
N ILE A 283 15.36 22.30 2.33
CA ILE A 283 14.41 21.60 1.46
C ILE A 283 14.97 21.46 0.04
N ASP A 284 15.45 22.56 -0.55
CA ASP A 284 16.01 22.59 -1.91
C ASP A 284 17.32 21.79 -2.01
N ALA A 285 18.15 21.83 -0.95
CA ALA A 285 19.38 21.04 -0.87
C ALA A 285 19.08 19.54 -0.79
N PHE A 286 18.05 19.15 -0.03
CA PHE A 286 17.58 17.78 0.04
C PHE A 286 17.05 17.28 -1.31
N ASP A 287 16.21 18.06 -1.98
CA ASP A 287 15.65 17.69 -3.29
C ASP A 287 16.76 17.51 -4.34
N SER A 288 17.73 18.42 -4.38
CA SER A 288 18.89 18.33 -5.27
C SER A 288 19.70 17.06 -5.04
N PHE A 289 19.84 16.62 -3.79
CA PHE A 289 20.53 15.38 -3.44
C PHE A 289 19.75 14.14 -3.89
N VAL A 290 18.43 14.12 -3.69
CA VAL A 290 17.57 13.01 -4.14
C VAL A 290 17.57 12.91 -5.67
N GLU A 291 17.53 14.02 -6.39
CA GLU A 291 17.66 14.04 -7.86
C GLU A 291 19.00 13.46 -8.32
N MET A 292 20.12 13.86 -7.69
CA MET A 292 21.45 13.34 -8.01
C MET A 292 21.54 11.81 -7.81
N LEU A 293 20.93 11.28 -6.75
CA LEU A 293 20.90 9.83 -6.49
C LEU A 293 20.07 9.08 -7.54
N ASN A 294 18.91 9.61 -7.93
CA ASN A 294 18.08 9.00 -8.97
C ASN A 294 18.77 9.00 -10.35
N LEU A 295 19.58 10.02 -10.65
CA LEU A 295 20.36 10.08 -11.90
C LEU A 295 21.55 9.12 -11.92
N SER A 296 22.12 8.82 -10.76
CA SER A 296 23.26 7.90 -10.65
C SER A 296 22.83 6.44 -10.75
N ASP A 297 21.64 6.08 -10.26
CA ASP A 297 21.07 4.73 -10.42
C ASP A 297 20.85 4.35 -11.90
N VAL A 298 20.42 5.32 -12.73
CA VAL A 298 20.26 5.16 -14.18
C VAL A 298 21.60 4.92 -14.89
N ALA A 299 22.69 5.52 -14.39
CA ALA A 299 24.03 5.36 -14.97
C ALA A 299 24.66 3.99 -14.64
N SER A 300 24.39 3.43 -13.46
CA SER A 300 24.89 2.11 -13.04
C SER A 300 24.18 0.91 -13.68
N GLY A 301 22.97 1.10 -14.23
CA GLY A 301 22.24 0.06 -14.98
C GLY A 301 22.66 -0.09 -16.44
N SER A 302 23.68 0.63 -16.90
CA SER A 302 24.10 0.73 -18.31
C SER A 302 25.48 0.11 -18.61
N SER A 303 26.01 -0.79 -17.77
CA SER A 303 27.30 -1.47 -17.99
C SER A 303 27.19 -2.99 -17.89
#